data_AF-S7Y6G8-F1
#
_entry.id   AF-S7Y6G8-F1
#
_cell.length_a   1.000
_cell.length_b   1.000
_cell.length_c   1.000
_cell.angle_alpha   90.00
_cell.angle_beta   90.00
_cell.angle_gamma   90.00
#
_symmetry.space_group_name_H-M   'P 1'
#
loop_
_entity.id
_entity.type
_entity.pdbx_description
1 polymer ?
#
loop_
_entity_poly.entity_id
_entity_poly.type
_entity_poly.pdbx_seq_one_letter_code
_entity_poly.pdbx_strand_id
1 'polypeptide(L)'
;MVLKHIAILAVVGMCCSACSSKVERDFISGCRQGGAPKSICECTFKKLEEKYSEKTLERMSEYGYAPDDFMHQVMKASEQCIAED
;
A
#
# COMPACT_ATOMS: atom_id res chain seq x y z
N MET A 1 -10.44 2.63 -33.94
CA MET A 1 -9.60 1.43 -33.77
C MET A 1 -9.56 1.08 -32.28
N VAL A 2 -10.68 0.56 -31.76
CA VAL A 2 -11.04 0.49 -30.33
C VAL A 2 -11.09 -0.97 -29.82
N LEU A 3 -10.30 -1.90 -30.39
CA LEU A 3 -10.51 -3.33 -30.15
C LEU A 3 -9.24 -4.20 -29.94
N LYS A 4 -8.04 -3.64 -29.71
CA LYS A 4 -6.80 -4.45 -29.63
C LYS A 4 -6.00 -4.34 -28.34
N HIS A 5 -6.43 -3.54 -27.37
CA HIS A 5 -5.80 -3.47 -26.04
C HIS A 5 -6.77 -3.79 -24.90
N ILE A 6 -7.76 -4.65 -25.19
CA ILE A 6 -8.56 -5.35 -24.18
C ILE A 6 -7.72 -6.52 -23.68
N ALA A 7 -6.65 -6.25 -22.94
CA ALA A 7 -5.90 -7.21 -22.11
C ALA A 7 -4.70 -6.50 -21.51
N ILE A 8 -4.91 -5.76 -20.43
CA ILE A 8 -4.05 -5.67 -19.25
C ILE A 8 -4.85 -4.80 -18.28
N LEU A 9 -5.17 -5.38 -17.14
CA LEU A 9 -5.98 -4.81 -16.07
C LEU A 9 -5.33 -3.54 -15.51
N ALA A 10 -5.57 -2.40 -16.15
CA ALA A 10 -5.37 -1.10 -15.52
C ALA A 10 -6.52 -0.89 -14.54
N VAL A 11 -6.37 -1.43 -13.33
CA VAL A 11 -7.19 -1.03 -12.19
C VAL A 11 -6.93 0.46 -12.02
N VAL A 12 -7.92 1.25 -12.43
CA VAL A 12 -8.01 2.67 -12.16
C VAL A 12 -7.92 2.82 -10.64
N GLY A 13 -6.75 3.25 -10.16
CA GLY A 13 -6.54 3.62 -8.78
C GLY A 13 -7.46 4.79 -8.47
N MET A 14 -8.63 4.49 -7.94
CA MET A 14 -9.51 5.48 -7.35
C MET A 14 -8.69 6.19 -6.25
N CYS A 15 -8.30 7.43 -6.52
CA CYS A 15 -7.79 8.34 -5.51
C CYS A 15 -8.99 8.75 -4.66
N CYS A 16 -9.45 7.84 -3.81
CA CYS A 16 -10.19 8.25 -2.63
C CYS A 16 -9.24 9.13 -1.85
N SER A 17 -9.54 10.42 -1.77
CA SER A 17 -9.05 11.29 -0.72
C SER A 17 -9.65 10.78 0.61
N ALA A 18 -9.18 9.62 1.07
CA ALA A 18 -9.50 9.11 2.38
C ALA A 18 -8.79 10.03 3.38
N CYS A 19 -9.53 10.45 4.41
CA CYS A 19 -8.92 11.15 5.52
C CYS A 19 -7.85 10.21 6.10
N SER A 20 -6.57 10.59 5.96
CA SER A 20 -5.48 9.66 6.24
C SER A 20 -5.52 9.19 7.69
N SER A 21 -5.55 7.88 7.91
CA SER A 21 -5.64 7.28 9.24
C SER A 21 -4.34 7.48 10.02
N LYS A 22 -4.36 7.33 11.35
CA LYS A 22 -3.11 7.42 12.14
C LYS A 22 -2.09 6.37 11.70
N VAL A 23 -2.56 5.16 11.44
CA VAL A 23 -1.71 4.05 10.99
C VAL A 23 -1.09 4.32 9.62
N GLU A 24 -1.83 4.92 8.69
CA GLU A 24 -1.29 5.33 7.40
C GLU A 24 -0.16 6.35 7.55
N ARG A 25 -0.38 7.39 8.35
CA ARG A 25 0.64 8.42 8.58
C ARG A 25 1.90 7.86 9.21
N ASP A 26 1.75 6.99 10.20
CA ASP A 26 2.87 6.36 10.89
C ASP A 26 3.63 5.41 9.93
N PHE A 27 2.92 4.66 9.10
CA PHE A 27 3.51 3.80 8.06
C PHE A 27 4.29 4.61 7.02
N ILE A 28 3.67 5.64 6.44
CA ILE A 28 4.32 6.51 5.43
C ILE A 28 5.54 7.19 6.05
N SER A 29 5.44 7.66 7.29
CA SER A 29 6.57 8.26 8.01
C SER A 29 7.73 7.27 8.18
N GLY A 30 7.45 6.03 8.60
CA GLY A 30 8.46 4.98 8.74
C GLY A 30 9.09 4.61 7.39
N CYS A 31 8.28 4.44 6.36
CA CYS A 31 8.73 4.13 5.00
C CYS A 31 9.66 5.21 4.44
N ARG A 32 9.32 6.50 4.63
CA ARG A 32 10.15 7.63 4.21
C ARG A 32 11.45 7.73 5.00
N GLN A 33 11.42 7.44 6.31
CA GLN A 33 12.64 7.34 7.11
C GLN A 33 13.55 6.20 6.64
N GLY A 34 12.97 5.15 6.05
CA GLY A 34 13.69 4.07 5.37
C GLY A 34 14.30 4.47 4.01
N GLY A 35 14.06 5.69 3.53
CA GLY A 35 14.64 6.23 2.29
C GLY A 35 13.78 6.06 1.04
N ALA A 36 12.57 5.49 1.15
CA ALA A 36 11.66 5.37 0.02
C ALA A 36 10.95 6.71 -0.30
N PRO A 37 10.70 7.02 -1.59
CA PRO A 37 9.94 8.20 -1.97
C PRO A 37 8.49 8.11 -1.51
N LYS A 38 7.87 9.26 -1.27
CA LYS A 38 6.51 9.35 -0.72
C LYS A 38 5.48 8.63 -1.59
N SER A 39 5.57 8.72 -2.92
CA SER A 39 4.67 8.05 -3.87
C SER A 39 4.67 6.53 -3.67
N ILE A 40 5.86 5.94 -3.54
CA ILE A 40 6.03 4.51 -3.30
C ILE A 40 5.45 4.13 -1.93
N CYS A 41 5.70 4.92 -0.88
CA CYS A 41 5.14 4.64 0.44
C CYS A 41 3.60 4.66 0.46
N GLU A 42 2.98 5.63 -0.20
CA GLU A 42 1.53 5.73 -0.35
C GLU A 42 0.97 4.56 -1.16
N CYS A 43 1.63 4.20 -2.26
CA CYS A 43 1.26 3.05 -3.08
C CYS A 43 1.34 1.73 -2.30
N THR A 44 2.43 1.51 -1.55
CA THR A 44 2.62 0.30 -0.75
C THR A 44 1.52 0.18 0.31
N PHE A 45 1.21 1.28 1.01
CA PHE A 45 0.17 1.28 2.03
C PHE A 45 -1.19 0.94 1.43
N LYS A 46 -1.54 1.52 0.28
CA LYS A 46 -2.80 1.23 -0.42
C LYS A 46 -2.95 -0.25 -0.78
N LYS A 47 -1.88 -0.88 -1.30
CA LYS A 47 -1.89 -2.33 -1.61
C LYS A 47 -2.01 -3.20 -0.35
N LEU A 48 -1.50 -2.72 0.79
CA LEU A 48 -1.70 -3.38 2.08
C LEU A 48 -3.14 -3.24 2.57
N GLU A 49 -3.77 -2.07 2.42
CA GLU A 49 -5.18 -1.86 2.78
C GLU A 49 -6.16 -2.71 1.96
N GLU A 50 -5.82 -3.02 0.71
CA GLU A 50 -6.61 -3.95 -0.11
C GLU A 50 -6.64 -5.38 0.46
N LYS A 51 -5.64 -5.75 1.27
CA LYS A 51 -5.48 -7.09 1.84
C LYS A 51 -5.79 -7.16 3.33
N TYR A 52 -5.41 -6.14 4.07
CA TYR A 52 -5.61 -6.03 5.50
C TYR A 52 -6.59 -4.90 5.74
N SER A 53 -7.73 -5.22 6.38
CA SER A 53 -8.66 -4.17 6.80
C SER A 53 -7.93 -3.12 7.66
N GLU A 54 -8.36 -1.87 7.61
CA GLU A 54 -7.81 -0.77 8.43
C GLU A 54 -7.70 -1.18 9.91
N LYS A 55 -8.71 -1.86 10.46
CA LYS A 55 -8.71 -2.41 11.83
C LYS A 55 -7.61 -3.44 12.09
N THR A 56 -7.18 -4.18 11.08
CA THR A 56 -6.03 -5.08 11.21
C THR A 56 -4.76 -4.26 11.32
N LEU A 57 -4.54 -3.31 10.41
CA LEU A 57 -3.36 -2.43 10.41
C LEU A 57 -3.26 -1.62 11.70
N GLU A 58 -4.37 -1.08 12.20
CA GLU A 58 -4.43 -0.39 13.49
C GLU A 58 -4.00 -1.29 14.65
N ARG A 59 -4.53 -2.52 14.72
CA ARG A 59 -4.14 -3.48 15.75
C ARG A 59 -2.67 -3.89 15.65
N MET A 60 -2.09 -3.92 14.46
CA MET A 60 -0.66 -4.15 14.29
C MET A 60 0.17 -3.04 14.94
N SER A 61 -0.24 -1.79 14.73
CA SER A 61 0.40 -0.62 15.33
C SER A 61 0.22 -0.54 16.84
N GLU A 62 -0.92 -1.01 17.38
CA GLU A 62 -1.27 -0.90 18.79
C GLU A 62 -0.72 -2.07 19.63
N TYR A 63 -0.79 -3.29 19.12
CA TYR A 63 -0.43 -4.51 19.86
C TYR A 63 0.90 -5.12 19.43
N GLY A 64 1.56 -4.57 18.40
CA GLY A 64 2.79 -5.14 17.85
C GLY A 64 2.60 -6.51 17.19
N TYR A 65 1.36 -6.92 16.94
CA TYR A 65 1.02 -8.19 16.32
C TYR A 65 0.97 -8.01 14.80
N ALA A 66 1.97 -8.52 14.08
CA ALA A 66 1.92 -8.59 12.62
C ALA A 66 1.57 -10.02 12.18
N PRO A 67 0.64 -10.19 11.21
CA PRO A 67 0.49 -11.47 10.51
C PRO A 67 1.82 -11.95 9.95
N ASP A 68 2.03 -13.26 9.91
CA ASP A 68 3.29 -13.88 9.47
C ASP A 68 3.68 -13.45 8.03
N ASP A 69 2.67 -13.24 7.18
CA ASP A 69 2.84 -12.80 5.80
C ASP A 69 3.01 -11.28 5.64
N PHE A 70 2.82 -10.49 6.70
CA PHE A 70 2.76 -9.03 6.58
C PHE A 70 4.04 -8.43 5.99
N MET A 71 5.21 -8.81 6.50
CA MET A 71 6.47 -8.29 5.98
C MET A 71 6.71 -8.72 4.54
N HIS A 72 6.33 -9.95 4.18
CA HIS A 72 6.39 -10.43 2.79
C HIS A 72 5.48 -9.60 1.88
N GLN A 73 4.28 -9.28 2.37
CA GLN A 73 3.29 -8.48 1.66
C GLN A 73 3.72 -7.01 1.51
N VAL A 74 4.39 -6.43 2.51
CA VAL A 74 5.00 -5.09 2.43
C VAL A 74 6.07 -5.06 1.36
N MET A 75 6.97 -6.05 1.34
CA MET A 75 8.03 -6.15 0.33
C MET A 75 7.45 -6.30 -1.07
N LYS A 76 6.53 -7.25 -1.26
CA LYS A 76 5.86 -7.48 -2.54
C LYS A 76 5.11 -6.25 -3.04
N ALA A 77 4.38 -5.57 -2.15
CA ALA A 77 3.68 -4.34 -2.49
C ALA A 77 4.66 -3.23 -2.91
N SER A 78 5.78 -3.11 -2.20
CA SER A 78 6.83 -2.13 -2.54
C SER A 78 7.47 -2.44 -3.90
N GLU A 79 7.79 -3.69 -4.19
CA GLU A 79 8.29 -4.12 -5.51
C GLU A 79 7.29 -3.81 -6.64
N GLN A 80 6.01 -4.08 -6.41
CA GLN A 80 4.95 -3.74 -7.37
C GLN A 80 4.85 -2.23 -7.59
N CYS A 81 4.92 -1.43 -6.52
CA CYS A 81 4.87 0.02 -6.62
C CYS A 81 6.09 0.59 -7.33
N ILE A 82 7.29 0.05 -7.08
CA ILE A 82 8.52 0.47 -7.78
C ILE A 82 8.44 0.12 -9.27
N ALA A 83 7.83 -1.02 -9.62
CA ALA A 83 7.62 -1.39 -11.02
C ALA A 83 6.51 -0.57 -11.71
N GLU A 84 5.65 0.10 -10.95
CA GLU A 84 4.55 0.96 -11.41
C GLU A 84 4.95 2.45 -11.55
N ASP A 85 6.11 2.86 -10.99
CA ASP A 85 6.67 4.23 -10.98
C ASP A 85 7.62 4.46 -12.18
#